data_AF-A0A9P3NHN7-F1
#
_entry.id   AF-A0A9P3NHN7-F1
#
_cell.length_a   1.000
_cell.length_b   1.000
_cell.length_c   1.000
_cell.angle_alpha   90.00
_cell.angle_beta   90.00
_cell.angle_gamma   90.00
#
_symmetry.space_group_name_H-M   'P 1'
#
loop_
_entity.id
_entity.type
_entity.pdbx_description
1 polymer ?
#
loop_
_entity_poly.entity_id
_entity_poly.type
_entity_poly.pdbx_seq_one_letter_code
_entity_poly.pdbx_strand_id
1 'polypeptide(L)'
;MARSVAVLVLISSLLLLTPGWLQQAEAATYTVPWDLIRTRVVQPPNKITKGDKLVFKWTDLAWHDLWMVDDEKAFNDCDFQRAKRLRDLVVGGQYKYKVTAIWENFPLYFASTTK
;
A
#
# COMPACT_ATOMS: atom_id res chain seq x y z
N MET A 1 -24.32 64.22 -1.04
CA MET A 1 -23.14 63.45 -1.50
C MET A 1 -22.82 62.43 -0.42
N ALA A 2 -23.22 61.18 -0.61
CA ALA A 2 -22.92 60.09 0.32
C ALA A 2 -21.53 59.53 -0.04
N ARG A 3 -20.64 59.39 0.95
CA ARG A 3 -19.40 58.63 0.82
C ARG A 3 -19.38 57.57 1.90
N SER A 4 -19.60 56.34 1.47
CA SER A 4 -19.48 55.13 2.28
C SER A 4 -18.08 55.04 2.88
N VAL A 5 -17.99 54.88 4.20
CA VAL A 5 -16.76 54.54 4.90
C VAL A 5 -16.64 53.01 4.85
N ALA A 6 -15.68 52.51 4.07
CA ALA A 6 -15.32 51.11 4.09
C ALA A 6 -14.49 50.84 5.37
N VAL A 7 -15.05 50.06 6.29
CA VAL A 7 -14.31 49.51 7.43
C VAL A 7 -13.43 48.38 6.90
N LEU A 8 -12.15 48.66 6.70
CA LEU A 8 -11.12 47.64 6.49
C LEU A 8 -10.97 46.86 7.80
N VAL A 9 -11.60 45.69 7.89
CA VAL A 9 -11.27 44.72 8.94
C VAL A 9 -9.95 44.08 8.54
N LEU A 10 -8.84 44.64 9.04
CA LEU A 10 -7.57 43.95 9.12
C LEU A 10 -7.73 42.80 10.12
N ILE A 11 -8.21 41.64 9.66
CA ILE A 11 -8.03 40.39 10.40
C ILE A 11 -6.56 40.05 10.25
N SER A 12 -5.77 40.62 11.15
CA SER A 12 -4.44 40.18 11.52
C SER A 12 -4.43 38.66 11.50
N SER A 13 -3.57 38.10 10.67
CA SER A 13 -3.39 36.65 10.54
C SER A 13 -2.98 36.09 11.89
N LEU A 14 -3.99 35.72 12.69
CA LEU A 14 -3.85 34.78 13.78
C LEU A 14 -3.60 33.42 13.14
N LEU A 15 -2.37 33.24 12.66
CA LEU A 15 -1.80 31.95 12.32
C LEU A 15 -1.94 31.11 13.57
N LEU A 16 -2.93 30.22 13.55
CA LEU A 16 -3.06 29.13 14.49
C LEU A 16 -1.73 28.37 14.46
N LEU A 17 -0.90 28.61 15.47
CA LEU A 17 0.18 27.72 15.86
C LEU A 17 -0.50 26.42 16.33
N THR A 18 -0.90 25.56 15.39
CA THR A 18 -1.09 24.16 15.73
C THR A 18 0.30 23.61 16.00
N PRO A 19 0.61 23.18 17.24
CA PRO A 19 1.89 22.56 17.49
C PRO A 19 1.90 21.27 16.64
N GLY A 20 2.93 21.12 15.80
CA GLY A 20 3.09 20.07 14.80
C GLY A 20 3.29 18.68 15.41
N TRP A 21 2.33 18.21 16.19
CA TRP A 21 2.26 16.85 16.72
C TRP A 21 1.36 16.02 15.82
N LEU A 22 2.01 15.22 14.98
CA LEU A 22 1.52 13.99 14.35
C LEU A 22 0.25 14.11 13.49
N GLN A 23 0.41 14.57 12.25
CA GLN A 23 -0.42 14.00 11.17
C GLN A 23 0.00 12.55 10.97
N GLN A 24 -0.72 11.63 11.63
CA GLN A 24 -0.70 10.22 11.28
C GLN A 24 -1.07 10.12 9.80
N ALA A 25 -0.12 9.73 8.94
CA ALA A 25 -0.43 9.46 7.55
C ALA A 25 -1.56 8.41 7.52
N GLU A 26 -2.66 8.75 6.85
CA GLU A 26 -3.77 7.80 6.69
C GLU A 26 -3.31 6.63 5.83
N ALA A 27 -3.71 5.41 6.23
CA ALA A 27 -3.34 4.19 5.54
C ALA A 27 -3.76 4.25 4.06
N ALA A 28 -2.78 4.24 3.17
CA ALA A 28 -2.99 4.29 1.73
C ALA A 28 -3.41 2.92 1.17
N THR A 29 -4.06 2.93 0.01
CA THR A 29 -4.41 1.71 -0.72
C THR A 29 -3.72 1.70 -2.07
N TYR A 30 -2.99 0.61 -2.36
CA TYR A 30 -2.26 0.39 -3.60
C TYR A 30 -2.86 -0.78 -4.34
N THR A 31 -3.11 -0.62 -5.65
CA THR A 31 -3.51 -1.74 -6.51
C THR A 31 -2.26 -2.40 -7.08
N VAL A 32 -2.17 -3.72 -6.94
CA VAL A 32 -1.10 -4.55 -7.49
C VAL A 32 -1.72 -5.41 -8.60
N PRO A 33 -1.37 -5.17 -9.88
CA PRO A 33 -1.79 -6.06 -10.95
C PRO A 33 -1.16 -7.44 -10.72
N TRP A 34 -1.99 -8.47 -10.69
CA TRP A 34 -1.62 -9.84 -10.32
C TRP A 34 -1.80 -10.85 -11.47
N ASP A 35 -1.89 -10.34 -12.70
CA ASP A 35 -1.89 -11.19 -13.90
C ASP A 35 -0.50 -11.80 -14.21
N LEU A 36 0.52 -11.36 -13.49
CA LEU A 36 1.86 -11.94 -13.53
C LEU A 36 2.00 -12.96 -12.39
N ILE A 37 2.53 -14.14 -12.72
CA ILE A 37 2.82 -15.24 -11.78
C ILE A 37 3.63 -14.77 -10.55
N ARG A 38 4.36 -13.66 -10.65
CA ARG A 38 5.21 -13.13 -9.57
C ARG A 38 5.22 -11.60 -9.57
N THR A 39 5.15 -11.00 -8.38
CA THR A 39 5.35 -9.54 -8.21
C THR A 39 6.24 -9.25 -7.01
N ARG A 40 7.21 -8.36 -7.23
CA ARG A 40 8.05 -7.79 -6.18
C ARG A 40 7.53 -6.41 -5.82
N VAL A 41 7.27 -6.16 -4.54
CA VAL A 41 6.90 -4.84 -4.03
C VAL A 41 8.08 -4.30 -3.23
N VAL A 42 8.92 -3.51 -3.91
CA VAL A 42 10.07 -2.86 -3.27
C VAL A 42 9.57 -1.66 -2.48
N GLN A 43 9.87 -1.58 -1.17
CA GLN A 43 9.72 -0.32 -0.44
C GLN A 43 10.74 0.67 -1.04
N PRO A 44 10.33 1.73 -1.75
CA PRO A 44 11.23 2.85 -2.02
C PRO A 44 11.39 3.62 -0.69
N PRO A 45 12.31 4.59 -0.57
CA PRO A 45 12.34 5.50 0.57
C PRO A 45 11.02 6.23 0.85
N ASN A 46 10.01 6.14 -0.02
CA ASN A 46 8.64 6.59 0.24
C ASN A 46 7.62 5.68 -0.48
N LYS A 47 6.78 4.95 0.26
CA LYS A 47 5.30 5.12 0.21
C LYS A 47 4.51 4.02 0.92
N ILE A 48 4.98 2.78 0.97
CA ILE A 48 4.24 1.72 1.68
C ILE A 48 4.63 1.77 3.15
N THR A 49 3.64 1.96 4.01
CA THR A 49 3.76 2.09 5.46
C THR A 49 2.82 1.13 6.18
N LYS A 50 3.04 0.96 7.49
CA LYS A 50 2.29 0.00 8.30
C LYS A 50 0.85 0.50 8.34
N GLY A 51 -0.08 -0.38 8.02
CA GLY A 51 -1.50 -0.07 7.93
C GLY A 51 -2.00 0.04 6.49
N ASP A 52 -1.11 0.29 5.52
CA ASP A 52 -1.48 0.36 4.11
C ASP A 52 -2.07 -0.95 3.60
N LYS A 53 -2.83 -0.87 2.51
CA LYS A 53 -3.51 -1.99 1.89
C LYS A 53 -2.98 -2.23 0.49
N LEU A 54 -2.55 -3.45 0.20
CA LEU A 54 -2.25 -3.91 -1.16
C LEU A 54 -3.47 -4.67 -1.69
N VAL A 55 -3.99 -4.26 -2.83
CA VAL A 55 -5.13 -4.89 -3.50
C VAL A 55 -4.62 -5.59 -4.75
N PHE A 56 -4.42 -6.90 -4.64
CA PHE A 56 -4.05 -7.76 -5.74
C PHE A 56 -5.28 -8.01 -6.61
N LYS A 57 -5.18 -7.78 -7.92
CA LYS A 57 -6.27 -7.99 -8.88
C LYS A 57 -5.76 -8.78 -10.07
N TRP A 58 -6.47 -9.83 -10.46
CA TRP A 58 -6.17 -10.63 -11.65
C TRP A 58 -7.45 -10.89 -12.45
N THR A 59 -7.29 -11.23 -13.72
CA THR A 59 -8.42 -11.49 -14.62
C THR A 59 -9.28 -12.67 -14.18
N ASP A 60 -10.57 -12.60 -14.48
CA ASP A 60 -11.55 -13.66 -14.20
C ASP A 60 -11.37 -14.92 -15.06
N LEU A 61 -10.30 -14.99 -15.85
CA LEU A 61 -9.96 -16.12 -16.72
C LEU A 61 -8.70 -16.86 -16.27
N ALA A 62 -7.99 -16.34 -15.26
CA ALA A 62 -6.72 -16.90 -14.80
C ALA A 62 -6.82 -17.47 -13.38
N TRP A 63 -6.16 -18.61 -13.17
CA TRP A 63 -6.04 -19.27 -11.87
C TRP A 63 -4.80 -18.76 -11.15
N HIS A 64 -5.00 -18.07 -10.02
CA HIS A 64 -3.92 -17.57 -9.19
C HIS A 64 -4.13 -17.93 -7.73
N ASP A 65 -3.04 -18.29 -7.07
CA ASP A 65 -2.93 -18.19 -5.63
C ASP A 65 -2.04 -17.00 -5.26
N LEU A 66 -1.98 -16.71 -3.96
CA LEU A 66 -1.15 -15.63 -3.46
C LEU A 66 -0.36 -16.12 -2.26
N TRP A 67 0.95 -16.11 -2.40
CA TRP A 67 1.91 -16.42 -1.35
C TRP A 67 2.76 -15.21 -1.06
N MET A 68 3.03 -15.00 0.23
CA MET A 68 4.09 -14.09 0.68
C MET A 68 5.32 -14.93 1.00
N VAL A 69 6.45 -14.62 0.37
CA VAL A 69 7.72 -15.32 0.57
C VAL A 69 8.66 -14.46 1.41
N ASP A 70 9.58 -15.11 2.10
CA ASP A 70 10.37 -14.49 3.17
C ASP A 70 11.37 -13.45 2.65
N ASP A 71 12.00 -13.71 1.51
CA ASP A 71 13.10 -12.90 0.98
C ASP A 71 13.24 -12.99 -0.55
N GLU A 72 14.17 -12.19 -1.07
CA GLU A 72 14.50 -12.13 -2.50
C GLU A 72 14.92 -13.47 -3.08
N LYS A 73 15.72 -14.22 -2.32
CA LYS A 73 16.28 -15.47 -2.80
C LYS A 73 15.16 -16.49 -2.95
N ALA A 74 14.29 -16.62 -1.95
CA ALA A 74 13.12 -17.48 -2.02
C ALA A 74 12.20 -17.11 -3.18
N PHE A 75 11.98 -15.80 -3.41
CA PHE A 75 11.20 -15.32 -4.56
C PHE A 75 11.83 -15.69 -5.92
N ASN A 76 13.14 -15.49 -6.06
CA ASN A 76 13.87 -15.78 -7.30
C ASN A 76 13.94 -17.29 -7.58
N ASP A 77 14.13 -18.10 -6.54
CA ASP A 77 14.26 -19.56 -6.61
C ASP A 77 12.89 -20.28 -6.65
N CYS A 78 11.78 -19.55 -6.52
CA CYS A 78 10.44 -20.12 -6.36
C CYS A 78 10.36 -21.10 -5.16
N ASP A 79 11.03 -20.77 -4.05
CA ASP A 79 11.03 -21.57 -2.83
C ASP A 79 9.84 -21.18 -1.94
N PHE A 80 8.88 -22.08 -1.81
CA PHE A 80 7.68 -21.90 -0.99
C PHE A 80 7.74 -22.63 0.35
N GLN A 81 8.87 -23.26 0.73
CA GLN A 81 8.95 -24.09 1.95
C GLN A 81 8.59 -23.33 3.23
N ARG A 82 8.93 -22.03 3.27
CA ARG A 82 8.63 -21.14 4.41
C ARG A 82 7.57 -20.08 4.08
N ALA A 83 7.01 -20.12 2.87
CA ALA A 83 6.10 -19.09 2.40
C ALA A 83 4.76 -19.16 3.15
N LYS A 84 4.17 -17.98 3.38
CA LYS A 84 2.83 -17.86 3.94
C LYS A 84 1.81 -17.77 2.81
N ARG A 85 0.90 -18.75 2.73
CA ARG A 85 -0.26 -18.68 1.85
C ARG A 85 -1.24 -17.61 2.35
N LEU A 86 -1.58 -16.67 1.48
CA LEU A 86 -2.51 -15.59 1.77
C LEU A 86 -3.90 -15.83 1.15
N ARG A 87 -3.93 -16.48 -0.01
CA ARG A 87 -5.15 -16.82 -0.75
C ARG A 87 -4.98 -18.18 -1.40
N ASP A 88 -6.03 -18.99 -1.32
CA ASP A 88 -6.12 -20.25 -2.06
C ASP A 88 -6.19 -20.01 -3.57
N LEU A 89 -5.90 -21.06 -4.34
CA LEU A 89 -5.97 -21.03 -5.78
C LEU A 89 -7.40 -20.81 -6.24
N VAL A 90 -7.65 -19.69 -6.92
CA VAL A 90 -8.98 -19.32 -7.41
C VAL A 90 -8.92 -18.72 -8.81
N VAL A 91 -9.99 -18.88 -9.57
CA VAL A 91 -10.21 -18.12 -10.81
C VAL A 91 -10.67 -16.73 -10.45
N GLY A 92 -10.01 -15.72 -10.99
CA GLY A 92 -10.51 -14.35 -10.92
C GLY A 92 -10.57 -13.70 -9.55
N GLY A 93 -10.84 -12.40 -9.60
CA GLY A 93 -11.13 -11.60 -8.43
C GLY A 93 -9.94 -10.82 -7.87
N GLN A 94 -10.03 -10.57 -6.56
CA GLN A 94 -9.11 -9.69 -5.86
C GLN A 94 -8.83 -10.17 -4.44
N TYR A 95 -7.65 -9.83 -3.95
CA TYR A 95 -7.25 -10.05 -2.56
C TYR A 95 -6.72 -8.75 -1.93
N LYS A 96 -7.13 -8.47 -0.70
CA LYS A 96 -6.68 -7.29 0.07
C LYS A 96 -5.74 -7.73 1.18
N TYR A 97 -4.47 -7.36 1.08
CA TYR A 97 -3.46 -7.56 2.11
C TYR A 97 -3.25 -6.27 2.90
N LYS A 98 -3.32 -6.33 4.23
CA LYS A 98 -2.98 -5.20 5.10
C LYS A 98 -1.54 -5.33 5.55
N VAL A 99 -0.72 -4.31 5.32
CA VAL A 99 0.68 -4.29 5.70
C VAL A 99 0.79 -4.13 7.21
N THR A 100 1.32 -5.13 7.91
CA THR A 100 1.37 -5.18 9.38
C THR A 100 2.68 -4.69 9.98
N ALA A 101 3.77 -4.67 9.20
CA ALA A 101 5.09 -4.18 9.60
C ALA A 101 5.86 -3.64 8.39
N ILE A 102 6.71 -2.64 8.63
CA ILE A 102 7.57 -1.98 7.61
C ILE A 102 9.04 -2.06 8.00
N TRP A 103 9.31 -2.20 9.30
CA TRP A 103 10.64 -2.10 9.89
C TRP A 103 11.33 -3.46 10.10
N GLU A 104 10.67 -4.58 9.82
CA GLU A 104 11.26 -5.91 10.03
C GLU A 104 11.64 -6.64 8.75
N ASN A 105 11.00 -6.38 7.61
CA ASN A 105 11.36 -7.04 6.35
C ASN A 105 11.41 -6.02 5.21
N PHE A 106 12.64 -5.70 4.83
CA PHE A 106 13.04 -5.29 3.48
C PHE A 106 12.26 -6.11 2.42
N PRO A 107 12.13 -5.57 1.20
CA PRO A 107 10.90 -5.46 0.42
C PRO A 107 9.94 -6.68 0.43
N LEU A 108 8.65 -6.43 0.21
CA LEU A 108 7.65 -7.50 0.22
C LEU A 108 7.70 -8.30 -1.09
N TYR A 109 7.81 -9.62 -0.98
CA TYR A 109 7.82 -10.53 -2.11
C TYR A 109 6.55 -11.36 -2.12
N PHE A 110 5.86 -11.34 -3.26
CA PHE A 110 4.65 -12.13 -3.45
C PHE A 110 4.77 -12.99 -4.69
N ALA A 111 4.42 -14.27 -4.60
CA ALA A 111 4.47 -15.20 -5.73
C ALA A 111 3.20 -16.06 -5.83
N SER A 112 2.95 -16.58 -7.03
CA SER A 112 1.95 -17.59 -7.35
C SER A 112 2.67 -18.93 -7.60
N THR A 113 2.09 -20.05 -7.19
CA THR A 113 2.59 -21.39 -7.53
C THR A 113 2.09 -21.87 -8.89
N THR A 114 1.05 -21.21 -9.42
CA THR A 114 0.54 -21.45 -10.77
C THR A 114 1.37 -20.73 -11.83
N LYS A 115 1.59 -21.40 -12.96
CA LYS A 115 2.24 -20.84 -14.15
C LYS A 115 1.22 -20.30 -15.14
#